data_AF-A0A4S0JFV2-F1
#
_entry.id   AF-A0A4S0JFV2-F1
#
_cell.length_a   1.000
_cell.length_b   1.000
_cell.length_c   1.000
_cell.angle_alpha   90.00
_cell.angle_beta   90.00
_cell.angle_gamma   90.00
#
_symmetry.space_group_name_H-M   'P 1'
#
loop_
_entity.id
_entity.type
_entity.pdbx_description
1 polymer ?
#
loop_
_entity_poly.entity_id
_entity_poly.type
_entity_poly.pdbx_seq_one_letter_code
_entity_poly.pdbx_strand_id
1 'polypeptide(L)'
;GAAVTGSQMSGGYGGSKRMLWFMAKYANGVAQEKDLGIRFQAILPRQMILGTGIGDAAAGAYAGSIGITPEQFVARFGAPMPPRAFGDRVVSLLEDPAYAEGVVFGLSGDAGVTIMEGTGP
;
A
#
# COMPACT_ATOMS: atom_id res chain seq x y z
N GLY A 1 2.08 2.89 5.96
CA GLY A 1 0.70 2.79 5.47
C GLY A 1 -0.20 2.34 6.59
N ALA A 2 -1.49 2.68 6.57
CA ALA A 2 -2.38 2.54 7.72
C ALA A 2 -2.52 1.12 8.29
N ALA A 3 -2.33 0.08 7.48
CA ALA A 3 -2.32 -1.32 7.92
C ALA A 3 -1.16 -1.65 8.89
N VAL A 4 -0.10 -0.83 8.92
CA VAL A 4 1.07 -1.03 9.79
C VAL A 4 1.15 0.04 10.88
N THR A 5 0.90 1.30 10.52
CA THR A 5 1.10 2.46 11.41
C THR A 5 -0.19 2.98 12.06
N GLY A 6 -1.33 2.36 11.75
CA GLY A 6 -2.65 2.89 12.12
C GLY A 6 -3.02 4.17 11.36
N SER A 7 -4.14 4.78 11.77
CA SER A 7 -4.64 6.04 11.22
C SER A 7 -5.18 6.91 12.34
N GLN A 8 -4.47 7.98 12.68
CA GLN A 8 -4.77 8.85 13.83
C GLN A 8 -6.18 9.45 13.76
N MET A 9 -6.66 9.81 12.57
CA MET A 9 -8.01 10.37 12.37
C MET A 9 -9.09 9.30 12.11
N SER A 10 -8.74 8.01 12.08
CA SER A 10 -9.73 6.94 11.85
C SER A 10 -9.27 5.61 12.45
N GLY A 11 -9.65 5.34 13.70
CA GLY A 11 -9.27 4.13 14.42
C GLY A 11 -9.69 2.84 13.71
N GLY A 12 -10.89 2.81 13.12
CA GLY A 12 -11.39 1.66 12.35
C GLY A 12 -10.65 1.44 11.02
N TYR A 13 -10.08 2.49 10.43
CA TYR A 13 -9.38 2.39 9.15
C TYR A 13 -8.09 1.58 9.25
N GLY A 14 -7.28 1.80 10.29
CA GLY A 14 -6.04 1.04 10.49
C GLY A 14 -6.28 -0.47 10.62
N GLY A 15 -7.22 -0.84 11.50
CA GLY A 15 -7.60 -2.23 11.72
C GLY A 15 -8.20 -2.89 10.47
N SER A 16 -9.12 -2.20 9.79
CA SER A 16 -9.72 -2.73 8.54
C SER A 16 -8.69 -2.93 7.43
N LYS A 17 -7.72 -2.02 7.26
CA LYS A 17 -6.64 -2.20 6.28
C LYS A 17 -5.69 -3.34 6.67
N ARG A 18 -5.44 -3.58 7.96
CA ARG A 18 -4.69 -4.76 8.43
C ARG A 18 -5.47 -6.04 8.20
N MET A 19 -6.80 -6.03 8.28
CA MET A 19 -7.61 -7.21 7.96
C MET A 19 -7.46 -7.65 6.50
N LEU A 20 -7.39 -6.73 5.54
CA LEU A 20 -7.15 -7.06 4.13
C LEU A 20 -5.82 -7.82 3.92
N TRP A 21 -4.80 -7.50 4.70
CA TRP A 21 -3.53 -8.23 4.71
C TRP A 21 -3.74 -9.69 5.15
N PHE A 22 -4.40 -9.91 6.29
CA PHE A 22 -4.66 -11.27 6.79
C PHE A 22 -5.53 -12.07 5.81
N MET A 23 -6.54 -11.43 5.21
CA MET A 23 -7.38 -12.07 4.19
C MET A 23 -6.57 -12.55 2.98
N ALA A 24 -5.63 -11.76 2.47
CA ALA A 24 -4.78 -12.18 1.35
C ALA A 24 -3.96 -13.42 1.71
N LYS A 25 -3.39 -13.47 2.92
CA LYS A 25 -2.65 -14.64 3.41
C LYS A 25 -3.52 -15.89 3.52
N TYR A 26 -4.69 -15.78 4.15
CA TYR A 26 -5.59 -16.92 4.30
C TYR A 26 -6.14 -17.42 2.96
N ALA A 27 -6.44 -16.50 2.05
CA ALA A 27 -6.90 -16.86 0.71
C ALA A 27 -5.82 -17.62 -0.08
N ASN A 28 -4.53 -17.31 0.08
CA ASN A 28 -3.45 -18.12 -0.50
C ASN A 28 -3.36 -19.52 0.10
N GLY A 29 -3.53 -19.67 1.42
CA GLY A 29 -3.58 -21.00 2.04
C GLY A 29 -4.70 -21.86 1.45
N VAL A 30 -5.90 -21.30 1.32
CA VAL A 30 -7.04 -21.98 0.70
C VAL A 30 -6.80 -22.27 -0.78
N ALA A 31 -6.19 -21.35 -1.52
CA ALA A 31 -5.88 -21.55 -2.94
C ALA A 31 -4.87 -22.69 -3.15
N GLN A 32 -3.89 -22.82 -2.26
CA GLN A 32 -2.92 -23.92 -2.26
C GLN A 32 -3.56 -25.25 -1.88
N GLU A 33 -4.34 -25.30 -0.80
CA GLU A 33 -5.06 -26.51 -0.35
C GLU A 33 -6.00 -27.07 -1.42
N LYS A 34 -6.53 -26.19 -2.28
CA LYS A 34 -7.48 -26.54 -3.34
C LYS A 34 -6.87 -26.63 -4.74
N ASP A 35 -5.56 -26.44 -4.87
CA ASP A 35 -4.84 -26.44 -6.16
C ASP A 35 -5.49 -25.54 -7.24
N LEU A 36 -5.83 -24.30 -6.87
CA LEU A 36 -6.60 -23.40 -7.73
C LEU A 36 -5.76 -22.67 -8.79
N GLY A 37 -4.43 -22.71 -8.71
CA GLY A 37 -3.54 -22.00 -9.63
C GLY A 37 -3.65 -20.46 -9.58
N ILE A 38 -4.21 -19.90 -8.50
CA ILE A 38 -4.38 -18.44 -8.30
C ILE A 38 -3.65 -17.97 -7.05
N ARG A 39 -3.34 -16.66 -7.00
CA ARG A 39 -2.69 -15.99 -5.87
C ARG A 39 -3.43 -14.73 -5.46
N PHE A 40 -3.43 -14.45 -4.16
CA PHE A 40 -3.97 -13.24 -3.56
C PHE A 40 -2.83 -12.38 -3.04
N GLN A 41 -2.79 -11.11 -3.43
CA GLN A 41 -1.76 -10.17 -3.03
C GLN A 41 -2.37 -8.90 -2.44
N ALA A 42 -1.69 -8.30 -1.47
CA ALA A 42 -2.09 -7.04 -0.85
C ALA A 42 -1.04 -5.95 -1.11
N ILE A 43 -1.49 -4.83 -1.66
CA ILE A 43 -0.65 -3.65 -1.91
C ILE A 43 -0.96 -2.59 -0.85
N LEU A 44 0.09 -2.12 -0.18
CA LEU A 44 0.04 -1.10 0.86
C LEU A 44 0.68 0.18 0.34
N PRO A 45 -0.12 1.19 -0.06
CA PRO A 45 0.39 2.53 -0.25
C PRO A 45 1.07 3.02 1.03
N ARG A 46 2.34 3.43 0.90
CA ARG A 46 3.16 3.93 2.01
C ARG A 46 3.15 5.45 2.12
N GLN A 47 2.56 6.14 1.15
CA GLN A 47 2.36 7.60 1.12
C GLN A 47 1.00 7.95 0.53
N MET A 48 0.56 9.19 0.72
CA MET A 48 -0.57 9.74 -0.03
C MET A 48 -0.11 10.12 -1.44
N ILE A 49 -1.00 9.95 -2.42
CA ILE A 49 -0.73 10.17 -3.84
C ILE A 49 -1.57 11.36 -4.29
N LEU A 50 -0.91 12.52 -4.47
CA LEU A 50 -1.56 13.72 -5.00
C LEU A 50 -2.02 13.49 -6.45
N GLY A 51 -3.03 14.24 -6.89
CA GLY A 51 -3.65 14.10 -8.21
C GLY A 51 -4.65 12.94 -8.33
N THR A 52 -5.05 12.33 -7.21
CA THR A 52 -6.07 11.26 -7.16
C THR A 52 -7.43 11.75 -6.70
N GLY A 53 -7.58 13.04 -6.37
CA GLY A 53 -8.74 13.62 -5.72
C GLY A 53 -8.80 13.27 -4.24
N ILE A 54 -8.85 11.97 -3.90
CA ILE A 54 -8.88 11.53 -2.50
C ILE A 54 -7.56 11.76 -1.78
N GLY A 55 -6.42 11.56 -2.46
CA GLY A 55 -5.10 11.87 -1.90
C GLY A 55 -4.92 13.36 -1.67
N ASP A 56 -5.45 14.21 -2.54
CA ASP A 56 -5.43 15.67 -2.39
C ASP A 56 -6.29 16.12 -1.21
N ALA A 57 -7.51 15.59 -1.09
CA ALA A 57 -8.41 15.88 0.02
C ALA A 57 -7.82 15.44 1.38
N ALA A 58 -7.26 14.23 1.43
CA ALA A 58 -6.63 13.73 2.65
C ALA A 58 -5.39 14.55 3.01
N ALA A 59 -4.48 14.78 2.06
CA ALA A 59 -3.28 15.58 2.30
C ALA A 59 -3.64 17.00 2.74
N GLY A 60 -4.66 17.63 2.12
CA GLY A 60 -5.19 18.93 2.53
C GLY A 60 -5.71 18.96 3.97
N ALA A 61 -6.50 17.97 4.37
CA ALA A 61 -7.03 17.89 5.73
C ALA A 61 -5.92 17.74 6.80
N TYR A 62 -4.95 16.86 6.55
CA TYR A 62 -3.82 16.66 7.46
C TYR A 62 -2.83 17.83 7.44
N ALA A 63 -2.58 18.45 6.29
CA ALA A 63 -1.69 19.59 6.17
C ALA A 63 -2.29 20.83 6.85
N GLY A 64 -3.59 21.06 6.68
CA GLY A 64 -4.31 22.16 7.31
C GLY A 64 -4.32 22.09 8.83
N SER A 65 -4.36 20.89 9.42
CA SER A 65 -4.35 20.73 10.89
C SER A 65 -3.01 21.09 11.55
N ILE A 66 -1.93 21.21 10.75
CA ILE A 66 -0.58 21.54 11.23
C ILE A 66 0.03 22.75 10.49
N GLY A 67 -0.77 23.49 9.71
CA GLY A 67 -0.37 24.75 9.09
C GLY A 67 0.68 24.67 7.98
N ILE A 68 0.68 23.60 7.18
CA ILE A 68 1.60 23.43 6.04
C ILE A 68 0.85 23.17 4.73
N THR A 69 1.54 23.13 3.58
CA THR A 69 0.93 22.75 2.29
C THR A 69 0.78 21.22 2.14
N PRO A 70 -0.15 20.74 1.30
CA PRO A 70 -0.27 19.31 1.00
C PRO A 70 1.03 18.69 0.49
N GLU A 71 1.80 19.40 -0.32
CA GLU A 71 3.08 18.93 -0.87
C GLU A 71 4.12 18.76 0.24
N GLN A 72 4.22 19.74 1.15
CA GLN A 72 5.08 19.67 2.33
C GLN A 72 4.67 18.53 3.26
N PHE A 73 3.37 18.23 3.37
CA PHE A 73 2.88 17.09 4.13
C PHE A 73 3.27 15.76 3.48
N VAL A 74 3.02 15.61 2.18
CA VAL A 74 3.29 14.35 1.46
C VAL A 74 4.78 14.05 1.36
N ALA A 75 5.63 15.06 1.21
CA ALA A 75 7.09 14.91 1.16
C ALA A 75 7.69 14.24 2.42
N ARG A 76 6.97 14.26 3.55
CA ARG A 76 7.38 13.58 4.80
C ARG A 76 7.35 12.06 4.68
N PHE A 77 6.66 11.52 3.67
CA PHE A 77 6.58 10.08 3.41
C PHE A 77 7.61 9.60 2.38
N GLY A 78 8.43 10.51 1.81
CA GLY A 78 9.43 10.22 0.79
C GLY A 78 9.22 10.99 -0.51
N ALA A 79 9.92 10.58 -1.57
CA ALA A 79 9.79 11.19 -2.89
C ALA A 79 8.32 11.21 -3.37
N PRO A 80 7.89 12.31 -4.02
CA PRO A 80 6.58 12.37 -4.66
C PRO A 80 6.39 11.23 -5.66
N MET A 81 5.21 10.64 -5.66
CA MET A 81 4.82 9.59 -6.59
C MET A 81 3.53 10.00 -7.29
N PRO A 82 3.57 10.31 -8.61
CA PRO A 82 2.34 10.62 -9.35
C PRO A 82 1.49 9.34 -9.56
N PRO A 83 0.18 9.48 -9.82
CA PRO A 83 -0.71 8.33 -10.00
C PRO A 83 -0.24 7.34 -11.07
N ARG A 84 0.29 7.85 -12.20
CA ARG A 84 0.85 7.01 -13.28
C ARG A 84 1.99 6.11 -12.77
N ALA A 85 2.92 6.68 -11.99
CA ALA A 85 4.04 5.93 -11.45
C ALA A 85 3.63 4.91 -10.39
N PHE A 86 2.49 5.09 -9.71
CA PHE A 86 1.92 4.04 -8.86
C PHE A 86 1.38 2.89 -9.71
N GLY A 87 0.63 3.20 -10.78
CA GLY A 87 0.15 2.20 -11.73
C GLY A 87 1.28 1.39 -12.37
N ASP A 88 2.38 2.05 -12.75
CA ASP A 88 3.54 1.37 -13.33
C ASP A 88 4.18 0.38 -12.33
N ARG A 89 4.30 0.77 -11.06
CA ARG A 89 4.78 -0.13 -9.99
C ARG A 89 3.86 -1.33 -9.79
N VAL A 90 2.55 -1.17 -9.93
CA VAL A 90 1.59 -2.29 -9.84
C VAL A 90 1.81 -3.28 -10.98
N VAL A 91 2.04 -2.79 -12.21
CA VAL A 91 2.36 -3.65 -13.36
C VAL A 91 3.68 -4.38 -13.12
N SER A 92 4.74 -3.67 -12.71
CA SER A 92 6.04 -4.30 -12.41
C SER A 92 5.93 -5.37 -11.32
N LEU A 93 5.11 -5.16 -10.29
CA LEU A 93 4.84 -6.16 -9.26
C LEU A 93 4.27 -7.46 -9.80
N LEU A 94 3.42 -7.38 -10.83
CA LEU A 94 2.75 -8.54 -11.43
C LEU A 94 3.64 -9.27 -12.44
N GLU A 95 4.56 -8.56 -13.10
CA GLU A 95 5.38 -9.09 -14.20
C GLU A 95 6.78 -9.53 -13.77
N ASP A 96 7.37 -8.90 -12.74
CA ASP A 96 8.75 -9.19 -12.34
C ASP A 96 8.81 -10.46 -11.45
N PRO A 97 9.56 -11.50 -11.87
CA PRO A 97 9.75 -12.72 -11.08
C PRO A 97 10.33 -12.48 -9.68
N ALA A 98 11.03 -11.37 -9.45
CA ALA A 98 11.55 -11.00 -8.13
C ALA A 98 10.45 -10.83 -7.08
N TYR A 99 9.21 -10.57 -7.50
CA TYR A 99 8.05 -10.41 -6.62
C TYR A 99 7.13 -11.65 -6.57
N ALA A 100 7.53 -12.76 -7.21
CA ALA A 100 6.69 -13.95 -7.33
C ALA A 100 6.32 -14.58 -5.97
N GLU A 101 7.21 -14.53 -4.99
CA GLU A 101 6.97 -15.10 -3.66
C GLU A 101 6.44 -14.09 -2.64
N GLY A 102 6.10 -12.87 -3.08
CA GLY A 102 5.53 -11.85 -2.22
C GLY A 102 4.01 -11.98 -2.09
N VAL A 103 3.51 -11.85 -0.86
CA VAL A 103 2.08 -11.79 -0.54
C VAL A 103 1.67 -10.34 -0.27
N VAL A 104 2.52 -9.59 0.43
CA VAL A 104 2.24 -8.20 0.80
C VAL A 104 3.36 -7.29 0.37
N PHE A 105 2.99 -6.18 -0.25
CA PHE A 105 3.93 -5.24 -0.87
C PHE A 105 3.69 -3.81 -0.40
N GLY A 106 4.78 -3.12 -0.07
CA GLY A 106 4.78 -1.69 0.21
C GLY A 106 5.18 -0.90 -1.02
N LEU A 107 4.40 0.12 -1.38
CA LEU A 107 4.71 1.00 -2.51
C LEU A 107 4.99 2.43 -2.02
N SER A 108 6.16 2.96 -2.38
CA SER A 108 6.53 4.38 -2.18
C SER A 108 7.35 4.93 -3.35
N GLY A 109 7.50 6.26 -3.37
CA GLY A 109 8.36 7.00 -4.26
C GLY A 109 9.81 6.54 -4.14
N ASP A 110 10.36 6.60 -2.92
CA ASP A 110 11.78 6.31 -2.66
C ASP A 110 12.16 4.84 -2.86
N ALA A 111 11.35 3.92 -2.31
CA ALA A 111 11.72 2.52 -2.20
C ALA A 111 11.14 1.66 -3.34
N GLY A 112 10.35 2.24 -4.25
CA GLY A 112 9.69 1.47 -5.30
C GLY A 112 8.68 0.47 -4.72
N VAL A 113 8.85 -0.80 -5.08
CA VAL A 113 8.10 -1.94 -4.54
C VAL A 113 8.98 -2.67 -3.53
N THR A 114 8.47 -2.86 -2.33
CA THR A 114 9.14 -3.61 -1.25
C THR A 114 8.30 -4.80 -0.83
N ILE A 115 8.90 -5.98 -0.70
CA ILE A 115 8.22 -7.15 -0.13
C ILE A 115 8.13 -6.95 1.38
N MET A 116 6.91 -6.92 1.91
CA MET A 116 6.64 -6.78 3.34
C MET A 116 6.39 -8.12 4.02
N GLU A 117 5.80 -9.07 3.30
CA GLU A 117 5.61 -10.46 3.73
C GLU A 117 5.57 -11.37 2.51
N GLY A 118 6.26 -12.50 2.60
CA GLY A 118 6.32 -13.53 1.57
C GLY A 118 5.39 -14.71 1.85
N THR A 119 5.51 -15.76 1.04
CA THR A 119 4.76 -17.02 1.16
C THR A 119 5.27 -17.94 2.30
N GLY A 120 6.40 -17.59 2.93
CA GLY A 120 6.99 -18.34 4.06
C GLY A 120 6.27 -18.14 5.40
N PRO A 121 6.54 -19.03 6.39
CA PRO A 121 5.97 -18.95 7.75
C PRO A 121 6.39 -17.69 8.52
#